data_AF-A0A376F9C2-F1
#
_entry.id   AF-A0A376F9C2-F1
#
_cell.length_a   1.000
_cell.length_b   1.000
_cell.length_c   1.000
_cell.angle_alpha   90.00
_cell.angle_beta   90.00
_cell.angle_gamma   90.00
#
_symmetry.space_group_name_H-M   'P 1'
#
loop_
_entity.id
_entity.type
_entity.pdbx_description
1 polymer ?
#
loop_
_entity_poly.entity_id
_entity_poly.type
_entity_poly.pdbx_seq_one_letter_code
_entity_poly.pdbx_strand_id
1 'polypeptide(L)'
;MYANHRSVKGRYISFCLGCIAVIGILHALFSKIAEWVPTFSSHLFPTLTIFLLVFDLFIACFMAMKYWCDRKRLYLVSLAFAFAGSASLMVGTLCSFPAWLDLYQFNAVNYNDAMIFYMFRHLLMAVLIIVSAILYTTRNCPLSRLAHIAIVSGEFLFTVFAVGLAWMYSSHSSFLSIDLVDNETREFMVLWSHFINIALIALWVVTLATLMFITRIRNLFWVGGNFLCVCYIVTLSMLLVGGHVEDVSWYRARLFETVATLMIIFVLLYDVFQAVSRLAR
;
A
#
# COMPACT_ATOMS: atom_id res chain seq x y z
N MET A 1 -21.19 27.44 -12.02
CA MET A 1 -19.84 26.87 -12.24
C MET A 1 -18.82 27.31 -11.17
N TYR A 2 -18.76 28.60 -10.81
CA TYR A 2 -17.84 29.14 -9.78
C TYR A 2 -18.00 28.56 -8.35
N ALA A 3 -19.23 28.31 -7.88
CA ALA A 3 -19.48 27.72 -6.55
C ALA A 3 -18.94 26.28 -6.43
N ASN A 4 -19.02 25.50 -7.51
CA ASN A 4 -18.53 24.12 -7.53
C ASN A 4 -16.99 24.06 -7.57
N HIS A 5 -16.33 25.06 -8.17
CA HIS A 5 -14.87 25.16 -8.15
C HIS A 5 -14.33 25.56 -6.77
N ARG A 6 -15.01 26.48 -6.07
CA ARG A 6 -14.67 26.85 -4.67
C ARG A 6 -14.86 25.67 -3.71
N SER A 7 -15.93 24.88 -3.85
CA SER A 7 -16.18 23.70 -2.99
C SER A 7 -15.17 22.57 -3.24
N VAL A 8 -14.72 22.38 -4.47
CA VAL A 8 -13.66 21.43 -4.82
C VAL A 8 -12.31 21.89 -4.25
N LYS A 9 -11.96 23.17 -4.43
CA LYS A 9 -10.71 23.75 -3.88
C LYS A 9 -10.67 23.65 -2.36
N GLY A 10 -11.78 23.93 -1.68
CA GLY A 10 -11.89 23.78 -0.22
C GLY A 10 -11.68 22.34 0.25
N ARG A 11 -12.16 21.34 -0.50
CA ARG A 11 -11.95 19.91 -0.16
C ARG A 11 -10.49 19.49 -0.30
N TYR A 12 -9.78 19.95 -1.34
CA TYR A 12 -8.34 19.67 -1.47
C TYR A 12 -7.54 20.32 -0.34
N ILE A 13 -7.83 21.58 0.00
CA ILE A 13 -7.15 22.27 1.10
C ILE A 13 -7.40 21.54 2.43
N SER A 14 -8.65 21.17 2.72
CA SER A 14 -8.98 20.40 3.93
C SER A 14 -8.30 19.04 3.96
N PHE A 15 -8.19 18.35 2.82
CA PHE A 15 -7.47 17.08 2.71
C PHE A 15 -5.98 17.27 2.98
N CYS A 16 -5.32 18.24 2.35
CA CYS A 16 -3.90 18.50 2.57
C CYS A 16 -3.60 18.88 4.02
N LEU A 17 -4.40 19.77 4.62
CA LEU A 17 -4.27 20.14 6.04
C LEU A 17 -4.48 18.92 6.96
N GLY A 18 -5.47 18.07 6.66
CA GLY A 18 -5.70 16.82 7.39
C GLY A 18 -4.52 15.86 7.29
N CYS A 19 -3.94 15.68 6.09
CA CYS A 19 -2.75 14.85 5.89
C CYS A 19 -1.56 15.38 6.71
N ILE A 20 -1.29 16.68 6.62
CA ILE A 20 -0.19 17.33 7.36
C ILE A 20 -0.38 17.13 8.87
N ALA A 21 -1.61 17.32 9.38
CA ALA A 21 -1.91 17.14 10.79
C ALA A 21 -1.69 15.69 11.23
N VAL A 22 -2.26 14.71 10.53
CA VAL A 22 -2.14 13.28 10.90
C VAL A 22 -0.69 12.81 10.81
N ILE A 23 0.01 13.15 9.72
CA ILE A 23 1.42 12.79 9.51
C ILE A 23 2.31 13.47 10.56
N GLY A 24 2.04 14.74 10.89
CA GLY A 24 2.76 15.47 11.93
C GLY A 24 2.55 14.90 13.32
N ILE A 25 1.32 14.52 13.67
CA ILE A 25 1.01 13.86 14.94
C ILE A 25 1.70 12.50 15.03
N LEU A 26 1.58 11.67 13.99
CA LEU A 26 2.27 10.37 13.93
C LEU A 26 3.79 10.54 14.00
N HIS A 27 4.34 11.56 13.34
CA HIS A 27 5.76 11.92 13.44
C HIS A 27 6.15 12.20 14.88
N ALA A 28 5.46 13.14 15.54
CA ALA A 28 5.78 13.56 16.89
C ALA A 28 5.64 12.42 17.91
N LEU A 29 4.57 11.63 17.83
CA LEU A 29 4.36 10.46 18.67
C LEU A 29 5.47 9.43 18.49
N PHE A 30 5.84 9.14 17.24
CA PHE A 30 6.89 8.18 16.96
C PHE A 30 8.27 8.68 17.44
N SER A 31 8.60 9.95 17.22
CA SER A 31 9.84 10.56 17.73
C SER A 31 9.90 10.50 19.25
N LYS A 32 8.79 10.73 19.94
CA LYS A 32 8.72 10.55 21.39
C LYS A 32 8.93 9.09 21.78
N ILE A 33 8.30 8.13 21.12
CA ILE A 33 8.53 6.71 21.42
C ILE A 33 10.01 6.33 21.21
N ALA A 34 10.64 6.83 20.14
CA ALA A 34 12.05 6.57 19.83
C ALA A 34 13.03 7.21 20.84
N GLU A 35 12.68 8.37 21.44
CA GLU A 35 13.44 8.94 22.56
C GLU A 35 13.39 8.04 23.82
N TRP A 36 12.27 7.35 24.05
CA TRP A 36 12.02 6.56 25.25
C TRP A 36 12.51 5.11 25.12
N VAL A 37 12.56 4.59 23.90
CA VAL A 37 12.95 3.21 23.60
C VAL A 37 14.22 3.24 22.73
N PRO A 38 15.42 3.04 23.32
CA PRO A 38 16.69 3.24 22.60
C PRO A 38 16.96 2.19 21.52
N THR A 39 16.31 1.02 21.60
CA THR A 39 16.39 -0.04 20.58
C THR A 39 15.04 -0.69 20.38
N PHE A 40 14.54 -0.68 19.14
CA PHE A 40 13.34 -1.44 18.78
C PHE A 40 13.68 -2.92 18.66
N SER A 41 12.77 -3.79 19.12
CA SER A 41 12.90 -5.23 18.94
C SER A 41 12.84 -5.57 17.44
N SER A 42 13.73 -6.44 16.99
CA SER A 42 13.73 -6.99 15.62
C SER A 42 12.41 -7.69 15.25
N HIS A 43 11.61 -8.10 16.25
CA HIS A 43 10.28 -8.69 16.04
C HIS A 43 9.19 -7.66 15.70
N LEU A 44 9.40 -6.37 15.98
CA LEU A 44 8.39 -5.33 15.73
C LEU A 44 8.04 -5.24 14.24
N PHE A 45 9.03 -5.37 13.36
CA PHE A 45 8.80 -5.29 11.92
C PHE A 45 7.98 -6.47 11.37
N PRO A 46 8.30 -7.74 11.67
CA PRO A 46 7.43 -8.88 11.38
C PRO A 46 6.02 -8.72 11.96
N THR A 47 5.88 -8.27 13.22
CA THR A 47 4.56 -8.07 13.84
C THR A 47 3.71 -7.03 13.10
N LEU A 48 4.27 -5.85 12.78
CA LEU A 48 3.57 -4.83 12.01
C LEU A 48 3.22 -5.32 10.59
N THR A 49 4.09 -6.15 10.01
CA THR A 49 3.84 -6.79 8.71
C THR A 49 2.67 -7.77 8.76
N ILE A 50 2.54 -8.57 9.82
CA ILE A 50 1.41 -9.48 10.00
C ILE A 50 0.11 -8.68 10.14
N PHE A 51 0.09 -7.63 10.95
CA PHE A 51 -1.10 -6.77 11.07
C PHE A 51 -1.49 -6.17 9.72
N LEU A 52 -0.52 -5.67 8.96
CA LEU A 52 -0.75 -5.13 7.62
C LEU A 52 -1.27 -6.18 6.65
N LEU A 53 -0.71 -7.40 6.67
CA LEU A 53 -1.18 -8.52 5.87
C LEU A 53 -2.65 -8.83 6.16
N VAL A 54 -3.01 -8.93 7.43
CA VAL A 54 -4.40 -9.18 7.84
C VAL A 54 -5.29 -8.04 7.36
N PHE A 55 -4.89 -6.79 7.58
CA PHE A 55 -5.66 -5.62 7.16
C PHE A 55 -5.87 -5.55 5.64
N ASP A 56 -4.84 -5.81 4.84
CA ASP A 56 -4.93 -5.86 3.39
C ASP A 56 -5.87 -6.97 2.92
N LEU A 57 -5.81 -8.16 3.53
CA LEU A 57 -6.73 -9.25 3.23
C LEU A 57 -8.18 -8.87 3.57
N PHE A 58 -8.41 -8.25 4.73
CA PHE A 58 -9.74 -7.76 5.11
C PHE A 58 -10.26 -6.75 4.08
N ILE A 59 -9.45 -5.78 3.68
CA ILE A 59 -9.82 -4.78 2.67
C ILE A 59 -10.15 -5.48 1.34
N ALA A 60 -9.29 -6.39 0.87
CA ALA A 60 -9.50 -7.12 -0.37
C ALA A 60 -10.84 -7.89 -0.36
N CYS A 61 -11.13 -8.62 0.72
CA CYS A 61 -12.40 -9.32 0.91
C CYS A 61 -13.59 -8.34 0.90
N PHE A 62 -13.51 -7.21 1.61
CA PHE A 62 -14.56 -6.20 1.60
C PHE A 62 -14.81 -5.61 0.21
N MET A 63 -13.76 -5.32 -0.56
CA MET A 63 -13.90 -4.83 -1.94
C MET A 63 -14.54 -5.88 -2.84
N ALA A 64 -14.10 -7.14 -2.75
CA ALA A 64 -14.65 -8.25 -3.52
C ALA A 64 -16.13 -8.50 -3.20
N MET A 65 -16.51 -8.48 -1.92
CA MET A 65 -17.91 -8.60 -1.49
C MET A 65 -18.77 -7.45 -2.03
N LYS A 66 -18.30 -6.20 -1.91
CA LYS A 66 -19.01 -5.03 -2.46
C LYS A 66 -19.21 -5.13 -3.97
N TYR A 67 -18.22 -5.65 -4.69
CA TYR A 67 -18.35 -5.92 -6.12
C TYR A 67 -19.33 -7.07 -6.43
N TRP A 68 -19.34 -8.13 -5.61
CA TRP A 68 -20.27 -9.23 -5.79
C TRP A 68 -21.73 -8.78 -5.66
N CYS A 69 -22.01 -7.87 -4.73
CA CYS A 69 -23.32 -7.25 -4.57
C CYS A 69 -23.68 -6.28 -5.71
N ASP A 70 -22.72 -5.50 -6.23
CA ASP A 70 -22.94 -4.54 -7.32
C ASP A 70 -21.86 -4.66 -8.41
N ARG A 71 -22.16 -5.52 -9.39
CA ARG A 71 -21.26 -5.84 -10.52
C ARG A 71 -20.93 -4.64 -11.41
N LYS A 72 -21.62 -3.50 -11.27
CA LYS A 72 -21.32 -2.27 -12.02
C LYS A 72 -20.07 -1.56 -11.51
N ARG A 73 -19.58 -1.89 -10.31
CA ARG A 73 -18.45 -1.22 -9.65
C ARG A 73 -17.12 -1.95 -9.91
N LEU A 74 -16.74 -2.07 -11.18
CA LEU A 74 -15.51 -2.75 -11.59
C LEU A 74 -14.23 -2.21 -10.92
N TYR A 75 -14.16 -0.91 -10.63
CA TYR A 75 -13.01 -0.30 -9.96
C TYR A 75 -12.69 -0.92 -8.59
N LEU A 76 -13.67 -1.55 -7.93
CA LEU A 76 -13.47 -2.26 -6.66
C LEU A 76 -12.71 -3.57 -6.85
N VAL A 77 -12.83 -4.22 -8.02
CA VAL A 77 -12.10 -5.45 -8.33
C VAL A 77 -10.60 -5.17 -8.43
N SER A 78 -10.25 -4.09 -9.13
CA SER A 78 -8.87 -3.61 -9.22
C SER A 78 -8.24 -3.36 -7.84
N LEU A 79 -9.00 -2.73 -6.93
CA LEU A 79 -8.56 -2.52 -5.55
C LEU A 79 -8.48 -3.84 -4.77
N ALA A 80 -9.41 -4.76 -4.97
CA ALA A 80 -9.35 -6.08 -4.35
C ALA A 80 -8.06 -6.82 -4.76
N PHE A 81 -7.70 -6.79 -6.05
CA PHE A 81 -6.43 -7.35 -6.53
C PHE A 81 -5.20 -6.60 -6.01
N ALA A 82 -5.26 -5.26 -5.89
CA ALA A 82 -4.18 -4.48 -5.32
C ALA A 82 -3.84 -4.91 -3.89
N PHE A 83 -4.85 -5.01 -3.03
CA PHE A 83 -4.68 -5.41 -1.64
C PHE A 83 -4.42 -6.91 -1.48
N ALA A 84 -5.04 -7.77 -2.31
CA ALA A 84 -4.75 -9.21 -2.30
C ALA A 84 -3.32 -9.51 -2.74
N GLY A 85 -2.85 -8.90 -3.84
CA GLY A 85 -1.48 -9.01 -4.31
C GLY A 85 -0.48 -8.46 -3.30
N SER A 86 -0.82 -7.35 -2.64
CA SER A 86 -0.03 -6.81 -1.52
C SER A 86 0.10 -7.82 -0.37
N ALA A 87 -1.01 -8.43 0.05
CA ALA A 87 -1.00 -9.48 1.07
C ALA A 87 -0.12 -10.68 0.68
N SER A 88 -0.22 -11.15 -0.58
CA SER A 88 0.64 -12.23 -1.09
C SER A 88 2.13 -11.88 -1.05
N LEU A 89 2.52 -10.67 -1.45
CA LEU A 89 3.91 -10.22 -1.41
C LEU A 89 4.42 -10.00 0.03
N MET A 90 3.53 -9.64 0.97
CA MET A 90 3.86 -9.56 2.38
C MET A 90 4.10 -10.93 3.02
N VAL A 91 3.45 -12.01 2.53
CA VAL A 91 3.83 -13.38 2.91
C VAL A 91 5.27 -13.66 2.50
N GLY A 92 5.65 -13.32 1.27
CA GLY A 92 7.04 -13.43 0.81
C GLY A 92 8.01 -12.64 1.68
N THR A 93 7.64 -11.41 2.05
CA THR A 93 8.42 -10.59 2.99
C THR A 93 8.59 -11.28 4.34
N LEU A 94 7.54 -11.90 4.90
CA LEU A 94 7.61 -12.62 6.18
C LEU A 94 8.47 -13.88 6.12
N CYS A 95 8.47 -14.59 4.98
CA CYS A 95 9.33 -15.74 4.75
C CYS A 95 10.83 -15.36 4.80
N SER A 96 11.17 -14.11 4.46
CA SER A 96 12.54 -13.59 4.57
C SER A 96 13.01 -13.32 6.01
N PHE A 97 12.11 -13.42 7.01
CA PHE A 97 12.41 -13.29 8.45
C PHE A 97 12.19 -14.62 9.20
N PRO A 98 12.87 -15.73 8.88
CA PRO A 98 12.54 -17.06 9.42
C PRO A 98 12.55 -17.16 10.96
N ALA A 99 13.31 -16.29 11.63
CA ALA A 99 13.41 -16.20 13.09
C ALA A 99 12.09 -15.87 13.84
N TRP A 100 10.99 -15.53 13.15
CA TRP A 100 9.69 -15.34 13.80
C TRP A 100 8.86 -16.63 13.95
N LEU A 101 9.11 -17.66 13.11
CA LEU A 101 8.36 -18.93 13.11
C LEU A 101 9.02 -20.02 13.94
N ASP A 102 10.35 -20.08 13.89
CA ASP A 102 11.11 -21.14 14.55
C ASP A 102 11.86 -20.61 15.78
N LEU A 103 11.51 -21.15 16.95
CA LEU A 103 12.14 -20.83 18.25
C LEU A 103 13.63 -21.21 18.31
N TYR A 104 14.17 -21.88 17.28
CA TYR A 104 15.42 -22.65 17.35
C TYR A 104 16.42 -22.49 16.19
N GLN A 105 16.26 -21.53 15.26
CA GLN A 105 17.22 -21.39 14.16
C GLN A 105 17.93 -20.03 14.07
N PHE A 106 19.27 -20.15 13.96
CA PHE A 106 20.27 -19.15 13.59
C PHE A 106 20.20 -18.73 12.11
N ASN A 107 19.03 -18.78 11.46
CA ASN A 107 18.92 -18.35 10.07
C ASN A 107 18.95 -16.82 10.02
N ALA A 108 19.99 -16.29 9.37
CA ALA A 108 20.14 -14.86 9.15
C ALA A 108 18.93 -14.33 8.35
N VAL A 109 18.41 -13.19 8.78
CA VAL A 109 17.35 -12.47 8.07
C VAL A 109 17.88 -12.10 6.67
N ASN A 110 17.04 -12.27 5.64
CA ASN A 110 17.36 -11.86 4.28
C ASN A 110 16.66 -10.52 3.95
N TYR A 111 17.34 -9.41 4.23
CA TYR A 111 16.83 -8.07 3.98
C TYR A 111 16.72 -7.76 2.47
N ASN A 112 17.58 -8.36 1.64
CA ASN A 112 17.51 -8.17 0.19
C ASN A 112 16.18 -8.69 -0.38
N ASP A 113 15.82 -9.94 -0.03
CA ASP A 113 14.56 -10.53 -0.47
C ASP A 113 13.35 -9.75 0.06
N ALA A 114 13.39 -9.30 1.32
CA ALA A 114 12.35 -8.45 1.89
C ALA A 114 12.15 -7.15 1.08
N MET A 115 13.25 -6.54 0.61
CA MET A 115 13.20 -5.34 -0.25
C MET A 115 12.67 -5.63 -1.64
N ILE A 116 13.00 -6.78 -2.23
CA ILE A 116 12.46 -7.19 -3.53
C ILE A 116 10.94 -7.32 -3.45
N PHE A 117 10.44 -8.05 -2.45
CA PHE A 117 8.99 -8.15 -2.22
C PHE A 117 8.35 -6.79 -1.94
N TYR A 118 9.02 -5.92 -1.18
CA TYR A 118 8.56 -4.55 -0.92
C TYR A 118 8.45 -3.73 -2.22
N MET A 119 9.46 -3.78 -3.09
CA MET A 119 9.47 -3.07 -4.36
C MET A 119 8.31 -3.50 -5.27
N PHE A 120 8.17 -4.81 -5.50
CA PHE A 120 7.09 -5.35 -6.33
C PHE A 120 5.71 -5.05 -5.73
N ARG A 121 5.59 -5.01 -4.40
CA ARG A 121 4.34 -4.63 -3.72
C ARG A 121 3.94 -3.22 -4.05
N HIS A 122 4.87 -2.26 -3.95
CA HIS A 122 4.58 -0.86 -4.28
C HIS A 122 4.24 -0.68 -5.76
N LEU A 123 4.95 -1.36 -6.65
CA LEU A 123 4.69 -1.32 -8.08
C LEU A 123 3.28 -1.87 -8.40
N LEU A 124 2.97 -3.07 -7.92
CA LEU A 124 1.67 -3.73 -8.13
C LEU A 124 0.52 -2.88 -7.59
N MET A 125 0.62 -2.38 -6.36
CA MET A 125 -0.43 -1.58 -5.75
C MET A 125 -0.64 -0.27 -6.49
N ALA A 126 0.42 0.46 -6.83
CA ALA A 126 0.30 1.73 -7.53
C ALA A 126 -0.37 1.56 -8.90
N VAL A 127 0.03 0.57 -9.68
CA VAL A 127 -0.55 0.29 -11.01
C VAL A 127 -2.04 -0.06 -10.87
N LEU A 128 -2.41 -0.98 -9.98
CA LEU A 128 -3.82 -1.38 -9.81
C LEU A 128 -4.68 -0.27 -9.21
N ILE A 129 -4.13 0.60 -8.37
CA ILE A 129 -4.84 1.80 -7.87
C ILE A 129 -5.08 2.81 -8.99
N ILE A 130 -4.12 3.01 -9.90
CA ILE A 130 -4.31 3.84 -11.11
C ILE A 130 -5.41 3.22 -11.99
N VAL A 131 -5.36 1.91 -12.24
CA VAL A 131 -6.39 1.20 -13.01
C VAL A 131 -7.76 1.34 -12.35
N SER A 132 -7.85 1.22 -11.02
CA SER A 132 -9.08 1.51 -10.27
C SER A 132 -9.61 2.92 -10.52
N ALA A 133 -8.73 3.93 -10.48
CA ALA A 133 -9.12 5.31 -10.75
C ALA A 133 -9.68 5.46 -12.17
N ILE A 134 -9.05 4.84 -13.17
CA ILE A 134 -9.52 4.86 -14.56
C ILE A 134 -10.88 4.12 -14.68
N LEU A 135 -11.02 2.94 -14.08
CA LEU A 135 -12.29 2.21 -14.07
C LEU A 135 -13.40 2.97 -13.32
N TYR A 136 -13.05 3.87 -12.40
CA TYR A 136 -14.02 4.73 -11.74
C TYR A 136 -14.68 5.73 -12.70
N THR A 137 -14.02 6.12 -13.81
CA THR A 137 -14.65 6.99 -14.82
C THR A 137 -15.70 6.27 -15.63
N THR A 138 -15.52 4.97 -15.86
CA THR A 138 -16.44 4.14 -16.65
C THR A 138 -17.62 3.59 -15.85
N ARG A 139 -17.73 3.90 -14.54
CA ARG A 139 -18.78 3.39 -13.64
C ARG A 139 -20.22 3.65 -14.08
N ASN A 140 -20.46 4.66 -14.91
CA ASN A 140 -21.79 5.02 -15.41
C ASN A 140 -22.06 4.45 -16.82
N CYS A 141 -21.06 3.83 -17.44
CA CYS A 141 -21.14 3.28 -18.78
C CYS A 141 -21.39 1.77 -18.70
N PRO A 142 -22.40 1.22 -19.40
CA PRO A 142 -22.61 -0.22 -19.45
C PRO A 142 -21.52 -0.87 -20.30
N LEU A 143 -20.50 -1.44 -19.65
CA LEU A 143 -19.46 -2.23 -20.29
C LEU A 143 -20.03 -3.61 -20.73
N SER A 144 -19.56 -4.13 -21.87
CA SER A 144 -19.98 -5.47 -22.33
C SER A 144 -19.48 -6.56 -21.37
N ARG A 145 -20.14 -7.73 -21.34
CA ARG A 145 -19.69 -8.87 -20.52
C ARG A 145 -18.27 -9.32 -20.88
N LEU A 146 -17.92 -9.27 -22.16
CA LEU A 146 -16.58 -9.65 -22.62
C LEU A 146 -15.52 -8.67 -22.14
N ALA A 147 -15.82 -7.37 -22.13
CA ALA A 147 -14.94 -6.35 -21.55
C ALA A 147 -14.76 -6.54 -20.04
N HIS A 148 -15.83 -6.90 -19.31
CA HIS A 148 -15.72 -7.22 -17.87
C HIS A 148 -14.79 -8.41 -17.64
N ILE A 149 -14.99 -9.51 -18.37
CA ILE A 149 -14.16 -10.72 -18.23
C ILE A 149 -12.71 -10.39 -18.56
N ALA A 150 -12.45 -9.65 -19.65
CA ALA A 150 -11.11 -9.26 -20.07
C ALA A 150 -10.39 -8.38 -19.04
N ILE A 151 -11.08 -7.42 -18.41
CA ILE A 151 -10.50 -6.57 -17.37
C ILE A 151 -10.14 -7.41 -16.14
N VAL A 152 -11.08 -8.24 -15.65
CA VAL A 152 -10.86 -9.06 -14.45
C VAL A 152 -9.75 -10.10 -14.69
N SER A 153 -9.73 -10.74 -15.87
CA SER A 153 -8.66 -11.69 -16.21
C SER A 153 -7.32 -10.99 -16.38
N GLY A 154 -7.29 -9.78 -16.96
CA GLY A 154 -6.09 -8.96 -17.07
C GLY A 154 -5.50 -8.58 -15.71
N GLU A 155 -6.35 -8.14 -14.77
CA GLU A 155 -5.93 -7.79 -13.40
C GLU A 155 -5.40 -9.02 -12.64
N PHE A 156 -6.06 -10.18 -12.80
CA PHE A 156 -5.60 -11.43 -12.22
C PHE A 156 -4.23 -11.85 -12.78
N LEU A 157 -4.09 -11.88 -14.11
CA LEU A 157 -2.84 -12.25 -14.78
C LEU A 157 -1.70 -11.30 -14.41
N PHE A 158 -1.96 -9.99 -14.36
CA PHE A 158 -0.98 -9.00 -13.92
C PHE A 158 -0.53 -9.25 -12.48
N THR A 159 -1.47 -9.54 -11.58
CA THR A 159 -1.18 -9.84 -10.17
C THR A 159 -0.32 -11.08 -10.02
N VAL A 160 -0.70 -12.19 -10.68
CA VAL A 160 0.07 -13.45 -10.66
C VAL A 160 1.45 -13.26 -11.26
N PHE A 161 1.55 -12.52 -12.36
CA PHE A 161 2.82 -12.23 -13.01
C PHE A 161 3.75 -11.42 -12.12
N ALA A 162 3.27 -10.36 -11.48
CA ALA A 162 4.07 -9.56 -10.56
C ALA A 162 4.55 -10.34 -9.33
N VAL A 163 3.68 -11.19 -8.74
CA VAL A 163 4.05 -12.08 -7.64
C VAL A 163 5.08 -13.12 -8.09
N GLY A 164 4.89 -13.71 -9.27
CA GLY A 164 5.83 -14.65 -9.87
C GLY A 164 7.20 -14.03 -10.14
N LEU A 165 7.22 -12.80 -10.68
CA LEU A 165 8.46 -12.06 -10.88
C LEU A 165 9.17 -11.77 -9.55
N ALA A 166 8.45 -11.32 -8.53
CA ALA A 166 9.03 -11.07 -7.21
C ALA A 166 9.71 -12.33 -6.65
N TRP A 167 9.07 -13.49 -6.82
CA TRP A 167 9.63 -14.78 -6.42
C TRP A 167 10.86 -15.17 -7.25
N MET A 168 10.84 -14.94 -8.56
CA MET A 168 11.98 -15.23 -9.44
C MET A 168 13.20 -14.34 -9.14
N TYR A 169 13.00 -13.07 -8.80
CA TYR A 169 14.07 -12.15 -8.44
C TYR A 169 14.64 -12.36 -7.03
N SER A 170 13.83 -12.94 -6.14
CA SER A 170 14.27 -13.38 -4.82
C SER A 170 15.24 -14.56 -4.95
N SER A 171 16.13 -14.71 -3.96
CA SER A 171 17.18 -15.73 -3.88
C SER A 171 16.72 -17.20 -4.02
N HIS A 172 15.40 -17.44 -4.12
CA HIS A 172 14.81 -18.73 -4.47
C HIS A 172 15.11 -19.20 -5.90
N SER A 173 15.57 -18.31 -6.81
CA SER A 173 15.92 -18.69 -8.18
C SER A 173 17.31 -18.16 -8.59
N SER A 174 18.13 -19.02 -9.20
CA SER A 174 19.49 -18.68 -9.63
C SER A 174 19.57 -17.94 -10.97
N PHE A 175 18.43 -17.61 -11.58
CA PHE A 175 18.38 -17.07 -12.94
C PHE A 175 18.44 -15.54 -13.00
N LEU A 176 17.90 -14.85 -11.99
CA LEU A 176 17.80 -13.39 -11.92
C LEU A 176 18.01 -12.96 -10.47
N SER A 177 19.17 -12.41 -10.14
CA SER A 177 19.45 -11.81 -8.82
C SER A 177 19.54 -10.30 -8.95
N ILE A 178 18.80 -9.58 -8.11
CA ILE A 178 18.95 -8.13 -7.94
C ILE A 178 19.36 -7.89 -6.49
N ASP A 179 20.46 -7.16 -6.31
CA ASP A 179 20.93 -6.76 -4.99
C ASP A 179 20.46 -5.32 -4.72
N LEU A 180 19.49 -5.20 -3.82
CA LEU A 180 18.91 -3.93 -3.36
C LEU A 180 19.49 -3.50 -2.02
N VAL A 181 19.85 -4.48 -1.19
CA VAL A 181 20.43 -4.29 0.14
C VAL A 181 21.53 -5.30 0.32
N ASP A 182 22.66 -4.83 0.84
CA ASP A 182 23.71 -5.72 1.29
C ASP A 182 23.32 -6.34 2.63
N ASN A 183 23.22 -7.67 2.66
CA ASN A 183 22.74 -8.40 3.82
C ASN A 183 23.77 -8.44 4.97
N GLU A 184 25.06 -8.20 4.68
CA GLU A 184 26.13 -8.16 5.69
C GLU A 184 26.22 -6.78 6.36
N THR A 185 26.25 -5.72 5.54
CA THR A 185 26.38 -4.33 6.04
C THR A 185 25.03 -3.68 6.38
N ARG A 186 23.92 -4.26 5.92
CA ARG A 186 22.54 -3.71 6.01
C ARG A 186 22.38 -2.37 5.30
N GLU A 187 23.34 -1.99 4.45
CA GLU A 187 23.30 -0.75 3.70
C GLU A 187 22.44 -0.89 2.44
N PHE A 188 21.69 0.17 2.13
CA PHE A 188 20.99 0.25 0.86
C PHE A 188 22.00 0.36 -0.28
N MET A 189 21.87 -0.50 -1.29
CA MET A 189 22.69 -0.38 -2.50
C MET A 189 22.31 0.87 -3.29
N VAL A 190 23.26 1.38 -4.08
CA VAL A 190 23.09 2.56 -4.95
C VAL A 190 21.89 2.41 -5.89
N LEU A 191 21.63 1.19 -6.37
CA LEU A 191 20.48 0.90 -7.23
C LEU A 191 19.13 1.18 -6.53
N TRP A 192 19.03 0.84 -5.24
CA TRP A 192 17.86 1.14 -4.44
C TRP A 192 17.71 2.65 -4.22
N SER A 193 18.73 3.29 -3.64
CA SER A 193 18.66 4.68 -3.18
C SER A 193 18.53 5.68 -4.33
N HIS A 194 19.32 5.54 -5.39
CA HIS A 194 19.40 6.54 -6.47
C HIS A 194 18.45 6.30 -7.64
N PHE A 195 17.87 5.09 -7.76
CA PHE A 195 17.02 4.77 -8.90
C PHE A 195 15.66 4.24 -8.48
N ILE A 196 15.61 3.06 -7.86
CA ILE A 196 14.34 2.36 -7.59
C ILE A 196 13.46 3.17 -6.63
N ASN A 197 14.01 3.64 -5.51
CA ASN A 197 13.23 4.39 -4.53
C ASN A 197 12.68 5.70 -5.11
N ILE A 198 13.51 6.45 -5.85
CA ILE A 198 13.08 7.68 -6.54
C ILE A 198 11.98 7.38 -7.58
N ALA A 199 12.14 6.31 -8.36
CA ALA A 199 11.12 5.89 -9.33
C ALA A 199 9.80 5.51 -8.65
N LEU A 200 9.84 4.81 -7.51
CA LEU A 200 8.66 4.48 -6.72
C LEU A 200 7.98 5.74 -6.14
N ILE A 201 8.75 6.72 -5.64
CA ILE A 201 8.20 8.01 -5.18
C ILE A 201 7.48 8.71 -6.34
N ALA A 202 8.13 8.80 -7.50
CA ALA A 202 7.53 9.41 -8.69
C ALA A 202 6.24 8.69 -9.10
N LEU A 203 6.23 7.35 -9.08
CA LEU A 203 5.06 6.54 -9.37
C LEU A 203 3.91 6.83 -8.40
N TRP A 204 4.17 6.91 -7.09
CA TRP A 204 3.13 7.23 -6.11
C TRP A 204 2.62 8.68 -6.19
N VAL A 205 3.48 9.63 -6.59
CA VAL A 205 3.05 11.01 -6.91
C VAL A 205 2.09 11.01 -8.10
N VAL A 206 2.39 10.24 -9.16
CA VAL A 206 1.51 10.09 -10.32
C VAL A 206 0.18 9.41 -9.92
N THR A 207 0.22 8.37 -9.10
CA THR A 207 -0.97 7.70 -8.55
C THR A 207 -1.84 8.67 -7.76
N LEU A 208 -1.23 9.45 -6.86
CA LEU A 208 -1.92 10.47 -6.06
C LEU A 208 -2.57 11.53 -6.95
N ALA A 209 -1.83 12.07 -7.92
CA ALA A 209 -2.35 13.07 -8.86
C ALA A 209 -3.54 12.53 -9.67
N THR A 210 -3.43 11.29 -10.15
CA THR A 210 -4.49 10.60 -10.91
C THR A 210 -5.75 10.41 -10.06
N LEU A 211 -5.59 9.91 -8.83
CA LEU A 211 -6.70 9.75 -7.89
C LEU A 211 -7.36 11.08 -7.56
N MET A 212 -6.59 12.12 -7.23
CA MET A 212 -7.14 13.44 -6.92
C MET A 212 -7.93 13.99 -8.11
N PHE A 213 -7.36 13.94 -9.32
CA PHE A 213 -7.98 14.49 -10.52
C PHE A 213 -9.29 13.78 -10.89
N ILE A 214 -9.28 12.44 -10.89
CA ILE A 214 -10.42 11.64 -11.32
C ILE A 214 -11.53 11.60 -10.26
N THR A 215 -11.16 11.33 -9.00
CA THR A 215 -12.13 11.09 -7.93
C THR A 215 -12.64 12.39 -7.29
N ARG A 216 -11.86 13.47 -7.46
CA ARG A 216 -12.09 14.80 -6.87
C ARG A 216 -12.37 14.77 -5.37
N ILE A 217 -11.84 13.76 -4.67
CA ILE A 217 -12.00 13.53 -3.23
C ILE A 217 -13.48 13.69 -2.82
N ARG A 218 -14.37 13.01 -3.55
CA ARG A 218 -15.82 13.20 -3.37
C ARG A 218 -16.40 12.43 -2.18
N ASN A 219 -15.81 11.28 -1.88
CA ASN A 219 -16.29 10.37 -0.84
C ASN A 219 -15.16 10.07 0.15
N LEU A 220 -15.52 9.73 1.40
CA LEU A 220 -14.58 9.29 2.44
C LEU A 220 -13.68 8.13 1.96
N PHE A 221 -14.24 7.21 1.17
CA PHE A 221 -13.48 6.15 0.52
C PHE A 221 -12.27 6.67 -0.28
N TRP A 222 -12.49 7.67 -1.14
CA TRP A 222 -11.42 8.25 -1.95
C TRP A 222 -10.51 9.17 -1.13
N VAL A 223 -11.01 9.79 -0.04
CA VAL A 223 -10.16 10.47 0.96
C VAL A 223 -9.15 9.48 1.53
N GLY A 224 -9.61 8.30 1.96
CA GLY A 224 -8.74 7.22 2.48
C GLY A 224 -7.72 6.73 1.46
N GLY A 225 -8.14 6.51 0.20
CA GLY A 225 -7.23 6.10 -0.87
C GLY A 225 -6.15 7.13 -1.20
N ASN A 226 -6.51 8.43 -1.26
CA ASN A 226 -5.52 9.49 -1.45
C ASN A 226 -4.60 9.63 -0.22
N PHE A 227 -5.12 9.46 0.99
CA PHE A 227 -4.31 9.48 2.21
C PHE A 227 -3.27 8.35 2.22
N LEU A 228 -3.65 7.13 1.81
CA LEU A 228 -2.72 6.02 1.66
C LEU A 228 -1.60 6.32 0.64
N CYS A 229 -1.90 7.01 -0.47
CA CYS A 229 -0.87 7.43 -1.41
C CYS A 229 0.10 8.45 -0.80
N VAL A 230 -0.40 9.41 -0.01
CA VAL A 230 0.45 10.36 0.72
C VAL A 230 1.34 9.61 1.72
N CYS A 231 0.79 8.65 2.46
CA CYS A 231 1.58 7.83 3.38
C CYS A 231 2.69 7.07 2.64
N TYR A 232 2.41 6.46 1.48
CA TYR A 232 3.44 5.78 0.70
C TYR A 232 4.53 6.72 0.16
N ILE A 233 4.19 7.95 -0.24
CA ILE A 233 5.19 8.96 -0.63
C ILE A 233 6.08 9.30 0.57
N VAL A 234 5.48 9.50 1.74
CA VAL A 234 6.21 9.84 2.96
C VAL A 234 7.10 8.69 3.42
N THR A 235 6.63 7.44 3.38
CA THR A 235 7.39 6.27 3.80
C THR A 235 8.60 6.05 2.89
N LEU A 236 8.42 6.14 1.57
CA LEU A 236 9.50 6.04 0.60
C LEU A 236 10.50 7.20 0.73
N SER A 237 10.00 8.42 1.00
CA SER A 237 10.86 9.58 1.26
C SER A 237 11.69 9.40 2.53
N MET A 238 11.13 8.81 3.59
CA MET A 238 11.88 8.46 4.81
C MET A 238 12.95 7.40 4.52
N LEU A 239 12.62 6.39 3.71
CA LEU A 239 13.55 5.35 3.26
C LEU A 239 14.65 5.89 2.34
N LEU A 240 14.40 7.00 1.63
CA LEU A 240 15.41 7.66 0.80
C LEU A 240 16.43 8.41 1.65
N VAL A 241 15.99 8.95 2.79
CA VAL A 241 16.86 9.67 3.75
C VAL A 241 17.56 8.70 4.71
N GLY A 242 16.97 7.53 4.97
CA GLY A 242 17.59 6.46 5.76
C GLY A 242 18.71 5.75 4.98
N GLY A 243 19.85 5.53 5.63
CA GLY A 243 21.02 4.86 5.03
C GLY A 243 21.00 3.34 5.19
N HIS A 244 20.38 2.84 6.28
CA HIS A 244 20.48 1.43 6.67
C HIS A 244 19.09 0.79 6.87
N VAL A 245 19.00 -0.50 6.55
CA VAL A 245 17.86 -1.34 6.93
C VAL A 245 17.95 -1.66 8.42
N GLU A 246 16.82 -1.59 9.12
CA GLU A 246 16.68 -1.57 10.59
C GLU A 246 16.95 -0.24 11.29
N ASP A 247 17.25 0.83 10.55
CA ASP A 247 17.17 2.15 11.14
C ASP A 247 15.75 2.45 11.61
N VAL A 248 15.65 3.39 12.55
CA VAL A 248 14.40 3.94 13.05
C VAL A 248 13.43 4.29 11.90
N SER A 249 13.94 4.73 10.76
CA SER A 249 13.19 5.02 9.52
C SER A 249 12.43 3.82 8.95
N TRP A 250 12.98 2.61 9.05
CA TRP A 250 12.37 1.37 8.54
C TRP A 250 11.12 0.97 9.34
N TYR A 251 11.23 0.94 10.67
CA TYR A 251 10.11 0.68 11.59
C TYR A 251 9.03 1.76 11.48
N ARG A 252 9.49 3.00 11.36
CA ARG A 252 8.62 4.15 11.20
C ARG A 252 7.80 4.07 9.91
N ALA A 253 8.46 3.77 8.78
CA ALA A 253 7.77 3.59 7.51
C ALA A 253 6.67 2.53 7.64
N ARG A 254 6.98 1.40 8.28
CA ARG A 254 6.01 0.33 8.48
C ARG A 254 4.81 0.74 9.33
N LEU A 255 5.05 1.45 10.43
CA LEU A 255 3.98 1.94 11.31
C LEU A 255 3.05 2.93 10.58
N PHE A 256 3.61 3.81 9.75
CA PHE A 256 2.83 4.75 8.95
C PHE A 256 1.89 4.03 7.98
N GLU A 257 2.37 2.98 7.32
CA GLU A 257 1.53 2.13 6.48
C GLU A 257 0.41 1.45 7.29
N THR A 258 0.74 0.87 8.46
CA THR A 258 -0.26 0.20 9.31
C THR A 258 -1.39 1.14 9.71
N VAL A 259 -1.07 2.37 10.13
CA VAL A 259 -2.07 3.36 10.49
C VAL A 259 -2.90 3.82 9.29
N ALA A 260 -2.27 3.98 8.11
CA ALA A 260 -2.98 4.34 6.89
C ALA A 260 -4.00 3.27 6.47
N THR A 261 -3.60 2.00 6.49
CA THR A 261 -4.48 0.88 6.15
C THR A 261 -5.60 0.73 7.19
N LEU A 262 -5.30 0.92 8.49
CA LEU A 262 -6.32 0.90 9.54
C LEU A 262 -7.37 1.99 9.36
N MET A 263 -6.96 3.21 8.97
CA MET A 263 -7.88 4.30 8.63
C MET A 263 -8.81 3.93 7.47
N ILE A 264 -8.30 3.24 6.44
CA ILE A 264 -9.14 2.75 5.33
C ILE A 264 -10.17 1.74 5.82
N ILE A 265 -9.79 0.82 6.72
CA ILE A 265 -10.73 -0.14 7.32
C ILE A 265 -11.84 0.60 8.06
N PHE A 266 -11.53 1.60 8.88
CA PHE A 266 -12.55 2.38 9.57
C PHE A 266 -13.50 3.10 8.61
N VAL A 267 -12.98 3.66 7.52
CA VAL A 267 -13.80 4.27 6.45
C VAL A 267 -14.73 3.23 5.81
N LEU A 268 -14.22 2.03 5.52
CA LEU A 268 -15.03 0.96 4.93
C LEU A 268 -16.14 0.48 5.87
N LEU A 269 -15.84 0.32 7.16
CA LEU A 269 -16.80 -0.05 8.19
C LEU A 269 -17.86 1.04 8.37
N TYR A 270 -17.45 2.30 8.43
CA TYR A 270 -18.37 3.45 8.50
C TYR A 270 -19.37 3.45 7.34
N ASP A 271 -18.90 3.24 6.11
CA ASP A 271 -19.75 3.14 4.92
C ASP A 271 -20.78 2.01 5.04
N VAL A 272 -20.39 0.85 5.61
CA VAL A 272 -21.29 -0.30 5.83
C VAL A 272 -22.34 0.02 6.88
N PHE A 273 -21.94 0.56 8.04
CA PHE A 273 -22.88 0.96 9.09
C PHE A 273 -23.87 2.02 8.59
N GLN A 274 -23.39 2.99 7.81
CA GLN A 274 -24.27 3.98 7.22
C GLN A 274 -25.28 3.34 6.26
N ALA A 275 -24.87 2.36 5.45
CA ALA A 275 -25.79 1.65 4.56
C ALA A 275 -26.86 0.86 5.35
N VAL A 276 -26.48 0.16 6.42
CA VAL A 276 -27.42 -0.57 7.29
C VAL A 276 -28.40 0.39 7.97
N SER A 277 -27.92 1.52 8.49
CA SER A 277 -28.77 2.52 9.15
C SER A 277 -29.80 3.19 8.24
N ARG A 278 -29.60 3.12 6.92
CA ARG A 278 -30.55 3.61 5.91
C ARG A 278 -31.58 2.56 5.52
N LEU A 279 -31.28 1.28 5.71
CA LEU A 279 -32.22 0.18 5.47
C LEU A 279 -33.15 -0.06 6.68
N ALA A 280 -32.71 0.32 7.88
CA ALA A 280 -33.50 0.24 9.11
C ALA A 280 -34.48 1.42 9.30
N ARG A 281 -34.48 2.40 8.40
CA ARG A 281 -35.42 3.53 8.36
C ARG A 281 -36.35 3.39 7.17
#